data_AF-A0A7J2PMS3-F1
#
_entry.id   AF-A0A7J2PMS3-F1
#
_cell.length_a   1.000
_cell.length_b   1.000
_cell.length_c   1.000
_cell.angle_alpha   90.00
_cell.angle_beta   90.00
_cell.angle_gamma   90.00
#
_symmetry.space_group_name_H-M   'P 1'
#
loop_
_entity.id
_entity.type
_entity.pdbx_description
1 polymer ?
#
loop_
_entity_poly.entity_id
_entity_poly.type
_entity_poly.pdbx_seq_one_letter_code
_entity_poly.pdbx_strand_id
1 'polypeptide(L)'
;MKLKKDRFASIIIIAIMMVTGIALAWSGIEALLEPSPIIPSIQAYFVSFLSIFLNLGLMFLKSIVGRASGNLSFLSDSKDSALNIQISIGVLIGLTFAIFKIFFVDSLVGIVIAVLVFKEGIGFLRKIYSKEEEFDITSIKVYADNIYNNRLTGYILGSIRRKNITRNELLDNFNRGLALGRLYYEGFADFFYDDLGPIVANKHLNKLIKGKYIEIKVTELFLTLKGLKAFYDAKAKEFKQRSNLIRIGHKFDLKLVFYLITVAAFIVLLIFAPYINSWLVSL
;
A
#
# COMPACT_ATOMS: atom_id res chain seq x y z
N MET A 1 16.94 -0.07 21.71
CA MET A 1 18.04 0.29 20.79
C MET A 1 17.70 0.19 19.29
N LYS A 2 16.79 -0.71 18.84
CA LYS A 2 16.40 -0.88 17.42
C LYS A 2 15.78 0.38 16.77
N LEU A 3 14.83 1.05 17.43
CA LEU A 3 14.15 2.26 16.92
C LEU A 3 15.09 3.40 16.48
N LYS A 4 16.26 3.57 17.12
CA LYS A 4 17.25 4.60 16.70
C LYS A 4 17.89 4.26 15.35
N LYS A 5 18.19 2.98 15.10
CA LYS A 5 18.76 2.50 13.83
C LYS A 5 17.74 2.59 12.70
N ASP A 6 16.49 2.21 12.96
CA ASP A 6 15.41 2.25 11.96
C ASP A 6 15.09 3.69 11.54
N ARG A 7 15.11 4.65 12.48
CA ARG A 7 15.00 6.08 12.19
C ARG A 7 16.13 6.58 11.30
N PHE A 8 17.37 6.22 11.60
CA PHE A 8 18.52 6.62 10.79
C PHE A 8 18.43 6.07 9.37
N ALA A 9 18.11 4.78 9.22
CA ALA A 9 17.87 4.17 7.91
C ALA A 9 16.73 4.86 7.14
N SER A 10 15.65 5.22 7.83
CA SER A 10 14.53 5.97 7.23
C SER A 10 14.95 7.33 6.70
N ILE A 11 15.74 8.08 7.48
CA ILE A 11 16.27 9.38 7.06
C ILE A 11 17.14 9.24 5.81
N ILE A 12 17.99 8.21 5.74
CA ILE A 12 18.81 7.93 4.55
C ILE A 12 17.93 7.64 3.34
N ILE A 13 16.93 6.78 3.46
CA ILE A 13 16.01 6.44 2.37
C ILE A 13 15.31 7.70 1.84
N ILE A 14 14.81 8.55 2.74
CA ILE A 14 14.13 9.79 2.36
C ILE A 14 15.11 10.78 1.71
N ALA A 15 16.35 10.85 2.18
CA ALA A 15 17.37 11.69 1.56
C ALA A 15 17.67 11.24 0.13
N ILE A 16 17.86 9.93 -0.10
CA ILE A 16 18.06 9.37 -1.45
C ILE A 16 16.84 9.66 -2.33
N MET A 17 15.63 9.47 -1.81
CA MET A 17 14.37 9.77 -2.50
C MET A 17 14.25 11.27 -2.86
N MET A 18 14.72 12.19 -2.03
CA MET A 18 14.74 13.61 -2.37
C MET A 18 15.80 13.92 -3.44
N VAL A 19 16.97 13.24 -3.41
CA VAL A 19 18.00 13.39 -4.44
C VAL A 19 17.49 12.92 -5.80
N THR A 20 16.77 11.79 -5.87
CA THR A 20 16.13 11.35 -7.12
C THR A 20 15.06 12.35 -7.59
N GLY A 21 14.33 12.97 -6.65
CA GLY A 21 13.42 14.08 -6.93
C GLY A 21 14.11 15.31 -7.53
N ILE A 22 15.29 15.69 -7.02
CA ILE A 22 16.10 16.79 -7.58
C ILE A 22 16.53 16.45 -9.00
N ALA A 23 17.07 15.25 -9.21
CA ALA A 23 17.52 14.81 -10.54
C ALA A 23 16.36 14.85 -11.55
N LEU A 24 15.17 14.38 -11.15
CA LEU A 24 13.97 14.44 -11.98
C LEU A 24 13.54 15.88 -12.30
N ALA A 25 13.58 16.78 -11.32
CA ALA A 25 13.27 18.19 -11.54
C ALA A 25 14.26 18.84 -12.51
N TRP A 26 15.55 18.54 -12.35
CA TRP A 26 16.61 19.05 -13.20
C TRP A 26 16.44 18.59 -14.64
N SER A 27 16.25 17.28 -14.87
CA SER A 27 15.95 16.74 -16.19
C SER A 27 14.67 17.32 -16.80
N GLY A 28 13.64 17.56 -15.98
CA GLY A 28 12.41 18.21 -16.42
C GLY A 28 12.63 19.67 -16.86
N ILE A 29 13.48 20.42 -16.16
CA ILE A 29 13.83 21.80 -16.54
C ILE A 29 14.67 21.83 -17.82
N GLU A 30 15.68 20.97 -17.93
CA GLU A 30 16.49 20.83 -19.15
C GLU A 30 15.61 20.50 -20.35
N ALA A 31 14.69 19.54 -20.21
CA ALA A 31 13.78 19.16 -21.29
C ALA A 31 12.75 20.25 -21.66
N LEU A 32 12.46 21.22 -20.77
CA LEU A 32 11.66 22.39 -21.11
C LEU A 32 12.46 23.43 -21.89
N LEU A 33 13.73 23.64 -21.55
CA LEU A 33 14.61 24.62 -22.20
C LEU A 33 15.08 24.12 -23.57
N GLU A 34 15.42 22.84 -23.66
CA GLU A 34 15.87 22.16 -24.87
C GLU A 34 15.01 20.91 -25.11
N PRO A 35 13.83 21.06 -25.75
CA PRO A 35 12.94 19.94 -26.01
C PRO A 35 13.59 18.92 -26.96
N SER A 36 13.96 17.76 -26.42
CA SER A 36 14.39 16.63 -27.24
C SER A 36 13.19 15.81 -27.72
N PRO A 37 13.15 15.36 -28.98
CA PRO A 37 12.06 14.51 -29.46
C PRO A 37 12.06 13.17 -28.71
N ILE A 38 10.95 12.89 -28.04
CA ILE A 38 10.71 11.59 -27.38
C ILE A 38 10.17 10.65 -28.44
N ILE A 39 10.86 9.54 -28.69
CA ILE A 39 10.41 8.52 -29.64
C ILE A 39 9.51 7.53 -28.88
N PRO A 40 8.18 7.57 -29.07
CA PRO A 40 7.30 6.61 -28.42
C PRO A 40 7.61 5.21 -28.93
N SER A 41 7.86 4.28 -28.02
CA SER A 41 8.13 2.89 -28.35
C SER A 41 7.29 1.95 -27.50
N ILE A 42 6.88 0.82 -28.07
CA ILE A 42 6.05 -0.16 -27.37
C ILE A 42 6.78 -0.75 -26.16
N GLN A 43 8.11 -0.84 -26.22
CA GLN A 43 8.95 -1.24 -25.10
C GLN A 43 8.85 -0.25 -23.94
N ALA A 44 8.86 1.06 -24.21
CA ALA A 44 8.74 2.08 -23.16
C ALA A 44 7.39 2.02 -22.43
N TYR A 45 6.30 1.80 -23.17
CA TYR A 45 4.98 1.55 -22.57
C TYR A 45 4.99 0.29 -21.70
N PHE A 46 5.51 -0.82 -22.22
CA PHE A 46 5.54 -2.08 -21.50
C PHE A 46 6.36 -1.99 -20.20
N VAL A 47 7.57 -1.43 -20.26
CA VAL A 47 8.43 -1.24 -19.08
C VAL A 47 7.74 -0.36 -18.05
N SER A 48 7.07 0.70 -18.48
CA SER A 48 6.32 1.59 -17.59
C SER A 48 5.15 0.89 -16.91
N PHE A 49 4.37 0.09 -17.65
CA PHE A 49 3.30 -0.73 -17.08
C PHE A 49 3.83 -1.76 -16.09
N LEU A 50 4.88 -2.50 -16.46
CA LEU A 50 5.50 -3.50 -15.58
C LEU A 50 6.04 -2.85 -14.30
N SER A 51 6.68 -1.68 -14.43
CA SER A 51 7.15 -0.88 -13.29
C SER A 51 6.00 -0.51 -12.35
N ILE A 52 4.85 -0.09 -12.87
CA ILE A 52 3.66 0.20 -12.04
C ILE A 52 3.22 -1.03 -11.25
N PHE A 53 3.09 -2.19 -11.90
CA PHE A 53 2.65 -3.42 -11.23
C PHE A 53 3.64 -3.89 -10.16
N LEU A 54 4.94 -3.88 -10.47
CA LEU A 54 5.99 -4.27 -9.53
C LEU A 54 6.05 -3.31 -8.34
N ASN A 55 6.03 -2.00 -8.58
CA ASN A 55 6.04 -1.01 -7.51
C ASN A 55 4.74 -1.03 -6.70
N LEU A 56 3.58 -1.35 -7.28
CA LEU A 56 2.35 -1.61 -6.54
C LEU A 56 2.51 -2.79 -5.58
N GLY A 57 3.06 -3.90 -6.07
CA GLY A 57 3.35 -5.09 -5.25
C GLY A 57 4.34 -4.78 -4.12
N LEU A 58 5.45 -4.11 -4.44
CA LEU A 58 6.46 -3.69 -3.48
C LEU A 58 5.90 -2.71 -2.45
N MET A 59 5.15 -1.70 -2.88
CA MET A 59 4.48 -0.75 -1.99
C MET A 59 3.61 -1.51 -0.99
N PHE A 60 2.82 -2.48 -1.46
CA PHE A 60 1.94 -3.25 -0.59
C PHE A 60 2.71 -4.12 0.39
N LEU A 61 3.71 -4.86 -0.09
CA LEU A 61 4.51 -5.77 0.74
C LEU A 61 5.32 -4.98 1.79
N LYS A 62 6.02 -3.92 1.38
CA LYS A 62 6.78 -3.03 2.27
C LYS A 62 5.87 -2.31 3.28
N SER A 63 4.67 -1.88 2.86
CA SER A 63 3.67 -1.31 3.77
C SER A 63 3.27 -2.28 4.87
N ILE A 64 3.02 -3.53 4.50
CA ILE A 64 2.63 -4.59 5.43
C ILE A 64 3.78 -4.88 6.38
N VAL A 65 4.95 -5.22 5.84
CA VAL A 65 6.14 -5.59 6.63
C VAL A 65 6.62 -4.45 7.51
N GLY A 66 6.57 -3.20 7.04
CA GLY A 66 6.97 -2.04 7.85
C GLY A 66 6.02 -1.74 9.01
N ARG A 67 4.73 -2.04 8.86
CA ARG A 67 3.76 -1.93 9.96
C ARG A 67 3.83 -3.07 10.94
N ALA A 68 3.94 -4.28 10.39
CA ALA A 68 4.18 -5.52 11.09
C ALA A 68 5.37 -5.33 12.04
N SER A 69 6.57 -5.17 11.48
CA SER A 69 7.84 -5.09 12.22
C SER A 69 8.01 -3.85 13.10
N GLY A 70 7.07 -2.90 13.05
CA GLY A 70 7.29 -1.58 13.59
C GLY A 70 8.55 -0.91 13.03
N ASN A 71 8.94 -1.25 11.79
CA ASN A 71 10.15 -0.72 11.18
C ASN A 71 9.83 0.44 10.24
N LEU A 72 10.36 1.60 10.62
CA LEU A 72 10.16 2.85 9.91
C LEU A 72 10.83 2.87 8.53
N SER A 73 11.92 2.12 8.33
CA SER A 73 12.67 2.12 7.08
C SER A 73 11.84 1.48 5.96
N PHE A 74 11.22 0.34 6.23
CA PHE A 74 10.29 -0.32 5.30
C PHE A 74 9.09 0.57 4.96
N LEU A 75 8.63 1.39 5.90
CA LEU A 75 7.52 2.30 5.65
C LEU A 75 7.91 3.52 4.82
N SER A 76 9.14 3.99 4.98
CA SER A 76 9.75 5.03 4.13
C SER A 76 9.94 4.49 2.71
N ASP A 77 10.47 3.27 2.59
CA ASP A 77 10.69 2.58 1.32
C ASP A 77 9.38 2.23 0.59
N SER A 78 8.31 1.93 1.33
CA SER A 78 6.98 1.80 0.74
C SER A 78 6.47 3.09 0.10
N LYS A 79 6.85 4.26 0.64
CA LYS A 79 6.44 5.56 0.09
C LYS A 79 7.24 5.91 -1.16
N ASP A 80 8.52 5.57 -1.18
CA ASP A 80 9.33 5.64 -2.39
C ASP A 80 8.70 4.80 -3.53
N SER A 81 8.33 3.54 -3.26
CA SER A 81 7.60 2.72 -4.24
C SER A 81 6.27 3.34 -4.70
N ALA A 82 5.56 4.08 -3.83
CA ALA A 82 4.35 4.80 -4.22
C ALA A 82 4.63 5.96 -5.18
N LEU A 83 5.73 6.69 -4.98
CA LEU A 83 6.18 7.76 -5.87
C LEU A 83 6.66 7.18 -7.21
N ASN A 84 7.35 6.03 -7.22
CA ASN A 84 7.76 5.36 -8.45
C ASN A 84 6.57 4.93 -9.32
N ILE A 85 5.43 4.58 -8.71
CA ILE A 85 4.16 4.37 -9.45
C ILE A 85 3.72 5.65 -10.12
N GLN A 86 3.72 6.78 -9.40
CA GLN A 86 3.34 8.09 -9.96
C GLN A 86 4.29 8.52 -11.08
N ILE A 87 5.60 8.30 -10.93
CA ILE A 87 6.61 8.51 -11.96
C ILE A 87 6.27 7.70 -13.20
N SER A 88 6.02 6.41 -13.04
CA SER A 88 5.75 5.51 -14.17
C SER A 88 4.42 5.85 -14.88
N ILE A 89 3.40 6.29 -14.14
CA ILE A 89 2.16 6.84 -14.72
C ILE A 89 2.47 8.13 -15.49
N GLY A 90 3.33 9.00 -14.94
CA GLY A 90 3.75 10.22 -15.60
C GLY A 90 4.45 9.96 -16.94
N VAL A 91 5.36 8.98 -16.96
CA VAL A 91 6.04 8.53 -18.20
C VAL A 91 5.02 8.01 -19.21
N LEU A 92 4.00 7.25 -18.80
CA LEU A 92 2.93 6.82 -19.71
C LEU A 92 2.15 8.00 -20.31
N ILE A 93 1.89 9.04 -19.52
CA ILE A 93 1.25 10.26 -19.99
C ILE A 93 2.18 10.95 -21.01
N GLY A 94 3.46 11.18 -20.67
CA GLY A 94 4.45 11.78 -21.56
C GLY A 94 4.58 11.03 -22.89
N LEU A 95 4.71 9.71 -22.85
CA LEU A 95 4.74 8.86 -24.04
C LEU A 95 3.47 8.97 -24.90
N THR A 96 2.30 9.13 -24.28
CA THR A 96 1.03 9.27 -25.00
C THR A 96 0.96 10.59 -25.74
N PHE A 97 1.41 11.69 -25.11
CA PHE A 97 1.47 13.00 -25.74
C PHE A 97 2.58 13.12 -26.80
N ALA A 98 3.66 12.34 -26.66
CA ALA A 98 4.72 12.26 -27.65
C ALA A 98 4.24 11.69 -29.00
N ILE A 99 3.22 10.81 -29.01
CA ILE A 99 2.57 10.34 -30.27
C ILE A 99 2.00 11.52 -31.05
N PHE A 100 1.46 12.53 -30.36
CA PHE A 100 0.91 13.74 -30.98
C PHE A 100 1.97 14.82 -31.23
N LYS A 101 3.27 14.49 -31.10
CA LYS A 101 4.41 15.42 -31.22
C LYS A 101 4.38 16.56 -30.18
N ILE A 102 3.70 16.33 -29.05
CA ILE A 102 3.63 17.26 -27.92
C ILE A 102 4.65 16.81 -26.87
N PHE A 103 5.90 17.27 -26.99
CA PHE A 103 7.02 16.77 -26.17
C PHE A 103 7.14 17.43 -24.79
N PHE A 104 6.68 18.67 -24.62
CA PHE A 104 6.83 19.43 -23.36
C PHE A 104 6.01 18.86 -22.18
N VAL A 105 5.01 18.02 -22.47
CA VAL A 105 4.12 17.44 -21.45
C VAL A 105 4.89 16.52 -20.51
N ASP A 106 5.84 15.75 -21.03
CA ASP A 106 6.68 14.86 -20.22
C ASP A 106 7.50 15.65 -19.18
N SER A 107 8.11 16.75 -19.63
CA SER A 107 8.88 17.67 -18.79
C SER A 107 8.03 18.29 -17.67
N LEU A 108 6.81 18.74 -18.01
CA LEU A 108 5.87 19.31 -17.04
C LEU A 108 5.46 18.27 -15.99
N VAL A 109 5.17 17.04 -16.44
CA VAL A 109 4.82 15.93 -15.57
C VAL A 109 5.98 15.57 -14.63
N GLY A 110 7.21 15.53 -15.13
CA GLY A 110 8.42 15.32 -14.32
C GLY A 110 8.58 16.36 -13.20
N ILE A 111 8.36 17.64 -13.52
CA ILE A 111 8.42 18.73 -12.53
C ILE A 111 7.31 18.59 -11.47
N VAL A 112 6.08 18.29 -11.89
CA VAL A 112 4.96 18.05 -10.96
C VAL A 112 5.27 16.90 -10.01
N ILE A 113 5.82 15.80 -10.54
CA ILE A 113 6.20 14.65 -9.71
C ILE A 113 7.34 15.02 -8.75
N ALA A 114 8.35 15.75 -9.19
CA ALA A 114 9.42 16.21 -8.30
C ALA A 114 8.85 16.99 -7.10
N VAL A 115 7.90 17.92 -7.32
CA VAL A 115 7.21 18.64 -6.24
C VAL A 115 6.49 17.69 -5.28
N LEU A 116 5.84 16.65 -5.80
CA LEU A 116 5.19 15.62 -4.97
C LEU A 116 6.21 14.83 -4.13
N VAL A 117 7.36 14.46 -4.71
CA VAL A 117 8.46 13.78 -4.01
C VAL A 117 8.93 14.62 -2.82
N PHE A 118 9.19 15.92 -3.02
CA PHE A 118 9.61 16.82 -1.93
C PHE A 118 8.54 16.97 -0.87
N LYS A 119 7.28 17.17 -1.27
CA LYS A 119 6.16 17.30 -0.34
C LYS A 119 6.02 16.07 0.56
N GLU A 120 6.10 14.87 -0.01
CA GLU A 120 6.02 13.62 0.75
C GLU A 120 7.27 13.41 1.63
N GLY A 121 8.47 13.68 1.10
CA GLY A 121 9.74 13.57 1.82
C GLY A 121 9.79 14.47 3.06
N ILE A 122 9.47 15.76 2.91
CA ILE A 122 9.40 16.72 4.03
C ILE A 122 8.29 16.31 5.02
N GLY A 123 7.14 15.88 4.50
CA GLY A 123 6.04 15.39 5.32
C GLY A 123 6.43 14.18 6.19
N PHE A 124 7.31 13.31 5.69
CA PHE A 124 7.81 12.16 6.43
C PHE A 124 8.89 12.56 7.43
N LEU A 125 9.87 13.39 7.04
CA LEU A 125 10.89 13.90 7.96
C LEU A 125 10.24 14.60 9.15
N ARG A 126 9.23 15.44 8.93
CA ARG A 126 8.46 16.08 10.00
C ARG A 126 7.86 15.07 10.97
N LYS A 127 7.33 13.95 10.46
CA LYS A 127 6.78 12.88 11.32
C LYS A 127 7.89 12.24 12.16
N ILE A 128 9.04 11.93 11.57
CA ILE A 128 10.22 11.37 12.27
C ILE A 128 10.66 12.27 13.44
N TYR A 129 10.76 13.57 13.20
CA TYR A 129 11.27 14.53 14.19
C TYR A 129 10.24 14.96 15.24
N SER A 130 8.95 14.99 14.92
CA SER A 130 7.92 15.61 15.78
C SER A 130 7.47 14.77 17.00
N LYS A 131 8.05 13.61 17.30
CA LYS A 131 7.67 12.79 18.47
C LYS A 131 8.87 12.13 19.16
N GLU A 132 9.35 12.75 20.23
CA GLU A 132 10.41 12.20 21.09
C GLU A 132 9.93 11.11 22.07
N GLU A 133 8.62 10.93 22.28
CA GLU A 133 8.08 9.81 23.05
C GLU A 133 7.19 8.92 22.19
N GLU A 134 7.55 7.64 22.13
CA GLU A 134 6.91 6.55 21.37
C GLU A 134 6.43 6.92 19.96
N PHE A 135 7.34 6.75 18.99
CA PHE A 135 7.02 6.95 17.58
C PHE A 135 5.89 6.02 17.15
N ASP A 136 4.69 6.58 17.03
CA ASP A 136 3.52 5.84 16.63
C ASP A 136 3.47 5.63 15.11
N ILE A 137 3.95 4.47 14.67
CA ILE A 137 3.97 4.01 13.27
C ILE A 137 2.55 3.94 12.67
N THR A 138 1.53 3.78 13.52
CA THR A 138 0.11 3.77 13.09
C THR A 138 -0.33 5.13 12.54
N SER A 139 0.38 6.22 12.86
CA SER A 139 0.03 7.58 12.39
C SER A 139 0.47 7.87 10.95
N ILE A 140 1.44 7.13 10.42
CA ILE A 140 1.83 7.25 9.01
C ILE A 140 0.68 6.67 8.20
N LYS A 141 0.09 7.39 7.23
CA LYS A 141 -1.03 6.89 6.41
C LYS A 141 -0.49 6.12 5.21
N VAL A 142 -0.81 4.83 5.10
CA VAL A 142 -0.26 3.92 4.07
C VAL A 142 -1.36 2.99 3.58
N TYR A 143 -1.23 2.47 2.35
CA TYR A 143 -2.32 1.78 1.65
C TYR A 143 -2.89 0.57 2.42
N ALA A 144 -2.06 -0.14 3.18
CA ALA A 144 -2.47 -1.30 3.98
C ALA A 144 -3.38 -0.98 5.19
N ASP A 145 -3.62 0.30 5.53
CA ASP A 145 -4.40 0.72 6.71
C ASP A 145 -5.79 0.11 6.80
N ASN A 146 -6.45 -0.12 5.67
CA ASN A 146 -7.82 -0.60 5.65
C ASN A 146 -7.95 -2.10 5.93
N ILE A 147 -6.87 -2.87 5.76
CA ILE A 147 -6.91 -4.34 5.88
C ILE A 147 -6.92 -4.75 7.35
N TYR A 148 -5.98 -4.19 8.11
CA TYR A 148 -5.88 -4.45 9.54
C TYR A 148 -7.11 -3.96 10.29
N ASN A 149 -7.50 -2.71 10.00
CA ASN A 149 -8.63 -2.09 10.65
C ASN A 149 -9.92 -2.88 10.42
N ASN A 150 -10.16 -3.46 9.23
CA ASN A 150 -11.37 -4.24 8.99
C ASN A 150 -11.41 -5.56 9.75
N ARG A 151 -10.34 -6.36 9.73
CA ARG A 151 -10.33 -7.67 10.40
C ARG A 151 -10.35 -7.53 11.91
N LEU A 152 -9.54 -6.62 12.46
CA LEU A 152 -9.51 -6.39 13.90
C LEU A 152 -10.80 -5.74 14.38
N THR A 153 -11.36 -4.77 13.65
CA THR A 153 -12.68 -4.19 13.99
C THR A 153 -13.75 -5.27 13.98
N GLY A 154 -13.77 -6.14 12.97
CA GLY A 154 -14.69 -7.28 12.92
C GLY A 154 -14.54 -8.22 14.12
N TYR A 155 -13.30 -8.50 14.55
CA TYR A 155 -13.03 -9.29 15.75
C TYR A 155 -13.53 -8.58 17.02
N ILE A 156 -13.15 -7.32 17.25
CA ILE A 156 -13.50 -6.55 18.46
C ILE A 156 -15.01 -6.43 18.58
N LEU A 157 -15.68 -5.94 17.53
CA LEU A 157 -17.12 -5.77 17.53
C LEU A 157 -17.84 -7.12 17.67
N GLY A 158 -17.33 -8.17 17.00
CA GLY A 158 -17.87 -9.52 17.11
C GLY A 158 -17.73 -10.13 18.50
N SER A 159 -16.60 -9.91 19.17
CA SER A 159 -16.37 -10.38 20.55
C SER A 159 -17.35 -9.72 21.51
N ILE A 160 -17.55 -8.40 21.41
CA ILE A 160 -18.51 -7.65 22.23
C ILE A 160 -19.95 -8.06 21.92
N ARG A 161 -20.26 -8.36 20.65
CA ARG A 161 -21.61 -8.77 20.24
C ARG A 161 -22.01 -10.15 20.76
N ARG A 162 -21.05 -11.07 20.90
CA ARG A 162 -21.29 -12.48 21.26
C ARG A 162 -21.65 -12.65 22.72
N LYS A 163 -20.97 -11.93 23.61
CA LYS A 163 -21.19 -11.97 25.05
C LYS A 163 -20.71 -10.66 25.67
N ASN A 164 -21.23 -10.35 26.85
CA ASN A 164 -20.70 -9.25 27.64
C ASN A 164 -19.25 -9.60 28.01
N ILE A 165 -18.32 -8.70 27.68
CA ILE A 165 -16.89 -8.87 27.95
C ILE A 165 -16.31 -7.58 28.51
N THR A 166 -15.33 -7.75 29.40
CA THR A 166 -14.51 -6.64 29.86
C THR A 166 -13.39 -6.34 28.88
N ARG A 167 -12.77 -5.15 29.01
CA ARG A 167 -11.57 -4.79 28.23
C ARG A 167 -10.47 -5.84 28.39
N ASN A 168 -10.18 -6.27 29.61
CA ASN A 168 -9.09 -7.20 29.88
C ASN A 168 -9.37 -8.57 29.27
N GLU A 169 -10.59 -9.06 29.40
CA GLU A 169 -10.99 -10.34 28.83
C GLU A 169 -10.97 -10.32 27.29
N LEU A 170 -11.34 -9.20 26.66
CA LEU A 170 -11.23 -9.03 25.21
C LEU A 170 -9.78 -9.17 24.73
N LEU A 171 -8.85 -8.50 25.42
CA LEU A 171 -7.44 -8.48 25.06
C LEU A 171 -6.76 -9.83 25.32
N ASP A 172 -7.12 -10.50 26.41
CA ASP A 172 -6.62 -11.86 26.71
C ASP A 172 -7.12 -12.88 25.68
N ASN A 173 -8.43 -12.87 25.36
CA ASN A 173 -8.99 -13.72 24.32
C ASN A 173 -8.35 -13.47 22.95
N PHE A 174 -8.02 -12.22 22.65
CA PHE A 174 -7.30 -11.87 21.42
C PHE A 174 -5.90 -12.47 21.42
N ASN A 175 -5.16 -12.33 22.51
CA ASN A 175 -3.81 -12.88 22.65
C ASN A 175 -3.80 -14.40 22.52
N ARG A 176 -4.71 -15.08 23.22
CA ARG A 176 -4.86 -16.54 23.17
C ARG A 176 -5.25 -17.01 21.78
N GLY A 177 -6.22 -16.35 21.15
CA GLY A 177 -6.64 -16.69 19.79
C GLY A 177 -5.51 -16.51 18.77
N LEU A 178 -4.69 -15.47 18.93
CA LEU A 178 -3.53 -15.25 18.08
C LEU A 178 -2.43 -16.29 18.30
N ALA A 179 -2.13 -16.64 19.55
CA ALA A 179 -1.18 -17.71 19.88
C ALA A 179 -1.60 -19.07 19.32
N LEU A 180 -2.90 -19.41 19.41
CA LEU A 180 -3.45 -20.62 18.79
C LEU A 180 -3.37 -20.57 17.26
N GLY A 181 -3.62 -19.40 16.66
CA GLY A 181 -3.41 -19.20 15.23
C GLY A 181 -1.98 -19.49 14.84
N ARG A 182 -1.00 -18.87 15.52
CA ARG A 182 0.43 -19.11 15.31
C ARG A 182 0.77 -20.59 15.39
N LEU A 183 0.23 -21.32 16.37
CA LEU A 183 0.44 -22.75 16.50
C LEU A 183 -0.14 -23.53 15.30
N TYR A 184 -1.39 -23.24 14.92
CA TYR A 184 -2.12 -23.99 13.88
C TYR A 184 -1.57 -23.76 12.47
N TYR A 185 -1.08 -22.55 12.20
CA TYR A 185 -0.53 -22.18 10.90
C TYR A 185 1.00 -22.18 10.89
N GLU A 186 1.68 -22.92 11.78
CA GLU A 186 3.15 -23.01 11.82
C GLU A 186 3.87 -21.65 11.85
N GLY A 187 3.31 -20.69 12.59
CA GLY A 187 3.80 -19.32 12.68
C GLY A 187 3.31 -18.39 11.57
N PHE A 188 2.57 -18.91 10.57
CA PHE A 188 2.11 -18.12 9.44
C PHE A 188 0.79 -17.37 9.66
N ALA A 189 0.09 -17.62 10.78
CA ALA A 189 -1.21 -16.99 11.07
C ALA A 189 -1.15 -15.46 11.05
N ASP A 190 0.00 -14.94 11.45
CA ASP A 190 0.34 -13.55 11.44
C ASP A 190 1.68 -13.31 10.74
N PHE A 191 2.06 -14.15 9.76
CA PHE A 191 3.30 -14.04 8.98
C PHE A 191 3.59 -12.62 8.45
N PHE A 192 2.51 -11.92 8.10
CA PHE A 192 2.53 -10.57 7.56
C PHE A 192 2.41 -9.48 8.64
N TYR A 193 2.51 -9.83 9.93
CA TYR A 193 2.23 -8.95 11.07
C TYR A 193 3.14 -9.27 12.26
N ASP A 194 4.21 -8.51 12.45
CA ASP A 194 4.88 -8.44 13.76
C ASP A 194 4.05 -7.53 14.68
N ASP A 195 4.22 -7.70 15.99
CA ASP A 195 3.50 -6.98 17.06
C ASP A 195 1.96 -7.06 17.04
N LEU A 196 1.38 -7.92 16.20
CA LEU A 196 -0.02 -8.28 16.33
C LEU A 196 -0.20 -8.87 17.75
N GLY A 197 -0.98 -8.18 18.58
CA GLY A 197 -1.06 -8.49 20.00
C GLY A 197 -1.98 -7.56 20.79
N PRO A 198 -2.00 -7.69 22.13
CA PRO A 198 -2.90 -6.95 23.02
C PRO A 198 -2.76 -5.43 22.90
N ILE A 199 -1.55 -4.92 22.68
CA ILE A 199 -1.28 -3.47 22.61
C ILE A 199 -2.02 -2.85 21.42
N VAL A 200 -1.89 -3.47 20.24
CA VAL A 200 -2.52 -2.97 19.01
C VAL A 200 -4.04 -3.12 19.08
N ALA A 201 -4.52 -4.24 19.62
CA ALA A 201 -5.94 -4.45 19.88
C ALA A 201 -6.54 -3.39 20.83
N ASN A 202 -5.83 -3.05 21.91
CA ASN A 202 -6.26 -2.05 22.88
C ASN A 202 -6.33 -0.63 22.27
N LYS A 203 -5.32 -0.27 21.48
CA LYS A 203 -5.33 1.02 20.76
C LYS A 203 -6.52 1.14 19.81
N HIS A 204 -6.85 0.06 19.12
CA HIS A 204 -8.00 0.01 18.23
C HIS A 204 -9.33 0.07 18.98
N LEU A 205 -9.43 -0.65 20.10
CA LEU A 205 -10.55 -0.54 21.01
C LEU A 205 -10.78 0.91 21.46
N ASN A 206 -9.71 1.63 21.85
CA ASN A 206 -9.81 3.05 22.23
C ASN A 206 -10.30 3.93 21.08
N LYS A 207 -9.90 3.67 19.84
CA LYS A 207 -10.39 4.38 18.65
C LYS A 207 -11.89 4.14 18.42
N LEU A 208 -12.35 2.91 18.61
CA LEU A 208 -13.77 2.54 18.48
C LEU A 208 -14.64 3.15 19.59
N ILE A 209 -14.12 3.22 20.83
CA ILE A 209 -14.77 3.92 21.94
C ILE A 209 -14.87 5.42 21.64
N LYS A 210 -13.75 6.07 21.29
CA LYS A 210 -13.73 7.50 20.90
C LYS A 210 -14.66 7.80 19.73
N GLY A 211 -14.76 6.86 18.79
CA GLY A 211 -15.65 6.94 17.62
C GLY A 211 -17.13 6.68 17.92
N LYS A 212 -17.52 6.46 19.18
CA LYS A 212 -18.88 6.09 19.63
C LYS A 212 -19.42 4.81 18.98
N TYR A 213 -18.55 3.87 18.61
CA TYR A 213 -18.94 2.52 18.18
C TYR A 213 -19.12 1.60 19.38
N ILE A 214 -18.37 1.85 20.45
CA ILE A 214 -18.38 1.07 21.68
C ILE A 214 -18.61 2.02 22.85
N GLU A 215 -19.48 1.62 23.77
CA GLU A 215 -19.69 2.25 25.06
C GLU A 215 -19.19 1.34 26.18
N ILE A 216 -18.70 1.94 27.27
CA ILE A 216 -18.33 1.22 28.47
C ILE A 216 -19.47 1.44 29.47
N LYS A 217 -20.13 0.36 29.92
CA LYS A 217 -21.09 0.43 31.03
C LYS A 217 -20.52 -0.37 32.19
N VAL A 218 -20.36 0.28 33.34
CA VAL A 218 -19.70 -0.29 34.53
C VAL A 218 -18.27 -0.71 34.20
N THR A 219 -18.05 -1.98 33.83
CA THR A 219 -16.76 -2.55 33.43
C THR A 219 -16.85 -3.32 32.10
N GLU A 220 -18.05 -3.43 31.54
CA GLU A 220 -18.35 -4.21 30.35
C GLU A 220 -18.42 -3.31 29.11
N LEU A 221 -17.99 -3.86 27.98
CA LEU A 221 -18.06 -3.22 26.68
C LEU A 221 -19.42 -3.52 26.03
N PHE A 222 -20.06 -2.50 25.47
CA PHE A 222 -21.31 -2.60 24.74
C PHE A 222 -21.20 -1.97 23.36
N LEU A 223 -21.85 -2.57 22.37
CA LEU A 223 -22.00 -1.93 21.06
C LEU A 223 -23.09 -0.87 21.11
N THR A 224 -22.78 0.32 20.59
CA THR A 224 -23.82 1.32 20.29
C THR A 224 -24.60 0.90 19.05
N LEU A 225 -25.71 1.58 18.72
CA LEU A 225 -26.40 1.38 17.44
C LEU A 225 -25.45 1.56 16.24
N LYS A 226 -24.51 2.52 16.34
CA LYS A 226 -23.46 2.76 15.34
C LYS A 226 -22.47 1.60 15.27
N GLY A 227 -22.04 1.07 16.42
CA GLY A 227 -21.21 -0.13 16.52
C GLY A 227 -21.86 -1.36 15.93
N LEU A 228 -23.15 -1.55 16.22
CA LEU A 228 -23.95 -2.67 15.75
C LEU A 228 -24.12 -2.61 14.22
N LYS A 229 -24.44 -1.44 13.67
CA LYS A 229 -24.50 -1.23 12.21
C LYS A 229 -23.15 -1.56 11.57
N ALA A 230 -22.06 -1.02 12.11
CA ALA A 230 -20.71 -1.25 11.58
C ALA A 230 -20.32 -2.74 11.61
N PHE A 231 -20.73 -3.48 12.65
CA PHE A 231 -20.52 -4.92 12.73
C PHE A 231 -21.26 -5.67 11.60
N TYR A 232 -22.55 -5.36 11.38
CA TYR A 232 -23.32 -6.01 10.32
C TYR A 232 -22.85 -5.62 8.92
N ASP A 233 -22.48 -4.36 8.69
CA ASP A 233 -21.89 -3.90 7.43
C ASP A 233 -20.58 -4.66 7.12
N ALA A 234 -19.73 -4.84 8.14
CA ALA A 234 -18.50 -5.61 8.01
C ALA A 234 -18.78 -7.10 7.71
N LYS A 235 -19.77 -7.71 8.38
CA LYS A 235 -20.17 -9.09 8.14
C LYS A 235 -20.79 -9.30 6.76
N ALA A 236 -21.64 -8.38 6.31
CA ALA A 236 -22.22 -8.42 4.96
C ALA A 236 -21.12 -8.38 3.89
N LYS A 237 -20.13 -7.51 4.06
CA LYS A 237 -18.97 -7.44 3.17
C LYS A 237 -18.13 -8.72 3.18
N GLU A 238 -17.88 -9.30 4.36
CA GLU A 238 -17.16 -10.56 4.52
C GLU A 238 -17.89 -11.70 3.79
N PHE A 239 -19.20 -11.86 4.01
CA PHE A 239 -19.99 -12.90 3.35
C PHE A 239 -20.09 -12.69 1.85
N LYS A 240 -20.25 -11.46 1.37
CA LYS A 240 -20.21 -11.15 -0.07
C LYS A 240 -18.87 -11.53 -0.70
N GLN A 241 -17.76 -11.20 -0.03
CA GLN A 241 -16.43 -11.62 -0.50
C GLN A 241 -16.29 -13.14 -0.52
N ARG A 242 -16.68 -13.83 0.56
CA ARG A 242 -16.62 -15.30 0.62
C ARG A 242 -17.50 -15.96 -0.44
N SER A 243 -18.71 -15.45 -0.66
CA SER A 243 -19.61 -15.94 -1.70
C SER A 243 -18.99 -15.79 -3.10
N ASN A 244 -18.29 -14.67 -3.37
CA ASN A 244 -17.58 -14.50 -4.64
C ASN A 244 -16.39 -15.46 -4.82
N LEU A 245 -15.82 -15.95 -3.72
CA LEU A 245 -14.71 -16.93 -3.74
C LEU A 245 -15.22 -18.38 -3.87
N ILE A 246 -16.44 -18.66 -3.43
CA ILE A 246 -17.07 -19.97 -3.55
C ILE A 246 -17.67 -20.08 -4.95
N ARG A 247 -16.97 -20.78 -5.85
CA ARG A 247 -17.41 -21.04 -7.22
C ARG A 247 -17.74 -22.53 -7.35
N ILE A 248 -18.98 -22.86 -7.73
CA ILE A 248 -19.44 -24.25 -7.93
C ILE A 248 -19.11 -24.63 -9.39
N GLY A 249 -18.21 -25.60 -9.61
CA GLY A 249 -17.86 -26.09 -10.96
C GLY A 249 -16.40 -26.60 -11.11
N HIS A 250 -16.11 -27.26 -12.23
CA HIS A 250 -14.79 -27.82 -12.56
C HIS A 250 -13.75 -26.68 -12.74
N LYS A 251 -12.59 -26.82 -12.10
CA LYS A 251 -11.50 -25.84 -12.16
C LYS A 251 -10.81 -25.90 -13.52
N PHE A 252 -11.10 -24.94 -14.39
CA PHE A 252 -10.08 -24.46 -15.31
C PHE A 252 -9.21 -23.48 -14.53
N ASP A 253 -7.91 -23.72 -14.42
CA ASP A 253 -7.00 -22.76 -13.80
C ASP A 253 -6.81 -21.58 -14.76
N LEU A 254 -7.81 -20.71 -14.79
CA LEU A 254 -7.81 -19.48 -15.57
C LEU A 254 -6.56 -18.64 -15.26
N LYS A 255 -5.97 -18.75 -14.07
CA LYS A 255 -4.75 -18.01 -13.74
C LYS A 255 -3.55 -18.54 -14.49
N LEU A 256 -3.43 -19.87 -14.62
CA LEU A 256 -2.38 -20.50 -15.42
C LEU A 256 -2.57 -20.19 -16.91
N VAL A 257 -3.80 -20.26 -17.42
CA VAL A 257 -4.11 -19.88 -18.80
C VAL A 257 -3.83 -18.41 -19.04
N PHE A 258 -4.25 -17.52 -18.13
CA PHE A 258 -3.99 -16.08 -18.23
C PHE A 258 -2.49 -15.79 -18.15
N TYR A 259 -1.76 -16.48 -17.28
CA TYR A 259 -0.29 -16.39 -17.21
C TYR A 259 0.36 -16.80 -18.54
N LEU A 260 -0.03 -17.93 -19.12
CA LEU A 260 0.47 -18.39 -20.42
C LEU A 260 0.10 -17.42 -21.55
N ILE A 261 -1.12 -16.88 -21.56
CA ILE A 261 -1.55 -15.85 -22.51
C ILE A 261 -0.71 -14.58 -22.33
N THR A 262 -0.42 -14.18 -21.10
CA THR A 262 0.38 -12.96 -20.81
C THR A 262 1.82 -13.14 -21.28
N VAL A 263 2.41 -14.32 -21.04
CA VAL A 263 3.76 -14.66 -21.53
C VAL A 263 3.79 -14.75 -23.05
N ALA A 264 2.79 -15.37 -23.68
CA ALA A 264 2.68 -15.44 -25.13
C ALA A 264 2.50 -14.04 -25.75
N ALA A 265 1.63 -13.21 -25.18
CA ALA A 265 1.45 -11.82 -25.59
C ALA A 265 2.75 -11.01 -25.45
N PHE A 266 3.54 -11.26 -24.40
CA PHE A 266 4.84 -10.64 -24.20
C PHE A 266 5.85 -11.04 -25.30
N ILE A 267 5.92 -12.33 -25.62
CA ILE A 267 6.78 -12.84 -26.70
C ILE A 267 6.37 -12.25 -28.05
N VAL A 268 5.07 -12.20 -28.34
CA VAL A 268 4.53 -11.60 -29.57
C VAL A 268 4.85 -10.09 -29.62
N LEU A 269 4.65 -9.37 -28.53
CA LEU A 269 4.99 -7.93 -28.43
C LEU A 269 6.47 -7.68 -28.71
N LEU A 270 7.37 -8.51 -28.18
CA LEU A 270 8.80 -8.40 -28.44
C LEU A 270 9.15 -8.68 -29.90
N ILE A 271 8.57 -9.73 -30.49
CA ILE A 271 8.82 -10.11 -31.90
C ILE A 271 8.34 -9.01 -32.86
N PHE A 272 7.15 -8.47 -32.63
CA PHE A 272 6.54 -7.46 -33.50
C PHE A 272 6.92 -6.02 -33.13
N ALA A 273 7.70 -5.82 -32.06
CA ALA A 273 8.10 -4.49 -31.61
C ALA A 273 8.71 -3.60 -32.70
N PRO A 274 9.58 -4.08 -33.61
CA PRO A 274 10.13 -3.24 -34.67
C PRO A 274 9.06 -2.70 -35.63
N TYR A 275 8.05 -3.52 -35.97
CA TYR A 275 6.96 -3.15 -36.87
C TYR A 275 5.95 -2.21 -36.21
N ILE A 276 5.66 -2.43 -34.92
CA ILE A 276 4.77 -1.56 -34.16
C ILE A 276 5.44 -0.20 -33.92
N ASN A 277 6.74 -0.19 -33.64
CA ASN A 277 7.49 1.05 -33.46
C ASN A 277 7.58 1.86 -34.75
N SER A 278 7.80 1.21 -35.91
CA SER A 278 7.83 1.93 -37.19
C SER A 278 6.46 2.53 -37.54
N TRP A 279 5.37 1.85 -37.19
CA TRP A 279 4.02 2.40 -37.32
C TRP A 279 3.73 3.54 -36.33
N LEU A 280 4.17 3.44 -35.07
CA LEU A 280 4.03 4.51 -34.07
C LEU A 280 4.76 5.79 -34.50
N VAL A 281 5.94 5.65 -35.12
CA VAL A 281 6.74 6.78 -35.59
C VAL A 281 6.18 7.39 -36.89
N SER A 282 5.33 6.67 -37.64
CA SER A 282 4.72 7.18 -38.87
C SER A 282 3.40 7.92 -38.67
N LEU A 283 2.84 7.92 -37.45
CA LEU A 283 1.69 8.74 -37.02
C LEU A 283 2.08 10.22 -36.82
#